data_AF-A0A8J4ND08-F1
#
_entry.id   AF-A0A8J4ND08-F1
#
_cell.length_a   1.000
_cell.length_b   1.000
_cell.length_c   1.000
_cell.angle_alpha   90.00
_cell.angle_beta   90.00
_cell.angle_gamma   90.00
#
_symmetry.space_group_name_H-M   'P 1'
#
loop_
_entity.id
_entity.type
_entity.pdbx_description
1 polymer ?
#
loop_
_entity_poly.entity_id
_entity_poly.type
_entity_poly.pdbx_seq_one_letter_code
_entity_poly.pdbx_strand_id
1 'polypeptide(L)'
;MAPAVPLALLVALLAPGLGVAFPGCDYPAHLWCSSREIAVACQAESRCANLSRPAATPVELSLFYESLCPACRMFLVQELFTAWLLLPTEALSITLVPYGNAEVGAGPNRRRGCSPRCRRPRSDRLVLQERNVSGKWHFQCQHGPEECLGNMIEVTVM
;
A
#
# COMPACT_ATOMS: atom_id res chain seq x y z
N MET A 1 -59.72 -34.73 -28.51
CA MET A 1 -60.12 -33.92 -27.33
C MET A 1 -58.83 -33.37 -26.75
N ALA A 2 -58.47 -32.14 -27.11
CA ALA A 2 -57.20 -31.51 -26.73
C ALA A 2 -57.38 -30.71 -25.43
N PRO A 3 -56.44 -30.76 -24.48
CA PRO A 3 -56.53 -29.97 -23.27
C PRO A 3 -56.29 -28.49 -23.62
N ALA A 4 -57.26 -27.64 -23.26
CA ALA A 4 -57.11 -26.19 -23.34
C ALA A 4 -56.03 -25.75 -22.36
N VAL A 5 -54.87 -25.37 -22.90
CA VAL A 5 -53.83 -24.68 -22.12
C VAL A 5 -54.40 -23.30 -21.73
N PRO A 6 -54.38 -22.90 -20.45
CA PRO A 6 -54.97 -21.64 -20.03
C PRO A 6 -54.22 -20.48 -20.70
N LEU A 7 -55.00 -19.58 -21.31
CA LEU A 7 -54.55 -18.39 -22.05
C LEU A 7 -53.58 -17.49 -21.25
N ALA A 8 -53.53 -17.64 -19.92
CA ALA A 8 -52.61 -16.94 -19.03
C ALA A 8 -51.12 -17.25 -19.27
N LEU A 9 -50.77 -18.44 -19.79
CA LEU A 9 -49.38 -18.82 -20.06
C LEU A 9 -48.81 -18.21 -21.36
N LEU A 10 -49.67 -17.79 -22.29
CA LEU A 10 -49.22 -17.14 -23.53
C LEU A 10 -48.84 -15.67 -23.34
N VAL A 11 -49.33 -15.01 -22.29
CA VAL A 11 -49.03 -13.59 -22.02
C VAL A 11 -47.61 -13.40 -21.46
N ALA A 12 -47.03 -14.43 -20.82
CA ALA A 12 -45.66 -14.37 -20.32
C ALA A 12 -44.59 -14.41 -21.45
N LEU A 13 -44.95 -14.83 -22.66
CA LEU A 13 -44.03 -14.93 -23.80
C LEU A 13 -44.10 -13.73 -24.77
N LEU A 14 -45.04 -12.80 -24.56
CA LEU A 14 -45.25 -11.64 -25.45
C LEU A 14 -44.92 -10.28 -24.82
N ALA A 15 -44.40 -10.25 -23.60
CA ALA A 15 -43.85 -9.05 -22.98
C ALA A 15 -42.37 -9.24 -22.63
N PRO A 16 -41.43 -9.14 -23.58
CA PRO A 16 -40.03 -8.93 -23.27
C PRO A 16 -39.89 -7.49 -22.72
N GLY A 17 -40.32 -7.27 -21.48
CA GLY A 17 -40.47 -5.89 -20.99
C GLY A 17 -41.02 -5.71 -19.58
N LEU A 18 -41.46 -6.75 -18.87
CA LEU A 18 -41.45 -6.68 -17.41
C LEU A 18 -40.01 -6.87 -16.93
N GLY A 19 -39.18 -5.86 -17.17
CA GLY A 19 -38.04 -5.63 -16.32
C GLY A 19 -38.60 -5.46 -14.92
N VAL A 20 -38.39 -6.45 -14.06
CA VAL A 20 -38.56 -6.27 -12.62
C VAL A 20 -37.73 -5.03 -12.32
N ALA A 21 -38.40 -3.93 -11.94
CA ALA A 21 -37.71 -2.76 -11.44
C ALA A 21 -37.04 -3.23 -10.15
N PHE A 22 -35.79 -3.69 -10.28
CA PHE A 22 -34.96 -3.95 -9.13
C PHE A 22 -34.91 -2.64 -8.34
N PRO A 23 -35.09 -2.68 -7.01
CA PRO A 23 -34.83 -1.50 -6.20
C PRO A 23 -33.45 -0.99 -6.60
N GLY A 24 -33.34 0.32 -6.85
CA GLY A 24 -32.06 0.94 -7.21
C GLY A 24 -30.96 0.44 -6.26
N CYS A 25 -29.74 0.28 -6.75
CA CYS A 25 -28.72 -0.34 -5.91
C CYS A 25 -28.44 0.53 -4.67
N ASP A 26 -28.73 0.00 -3.49
CA ASP A 26 -28.45 0.66 -2.20
C ASP A 26 -26.95 0.67 -1.85
N TYR A 27 -26.12 0.01 -2.67
CA TYR A 27 -24.67 0.00 -2.52
C TYR A 27 -24.03 1.22 -3.20
N PRO A 28 -23.14 1.96 -2.52
CA PRO A 28 -22.37 3.03 -3.14
C PRO A 28 -21.44 2.49 -4.25
N ALA A 29 -21.24 3.28 -5.31
CA ALA A 29 -20.57 2.86 -6.55
C ALA A 29 -19.17 2.23 -6.37
N HIS A 30 -18.42 2.63 -5.34
CA HIS A 30 -17.09 2.06 -5.04
C HIS A 30 -17.14 0.58 -4.60
N LEU A 31 -18.29 0.10 -4.12
CA LEU A 31 -18.48 -1.29 -3.69
C LEU A 31 -19.02 -2.19 -4.80
N TRP A 32 -19.37 -1.66 -5.98
CA TRP A 32 -20.03 -2.44 -7.03
C TRP A 32 -19.19 -3.62 -7.54
N CYS A 33 -17.86 -3.55 -7.44
CA CYS A 33 -16.95 -4.63 -7.83
C CYS A 33 -16.25 -5.32 -6.65
N SER A 34 -16.72 -5.16 -5.41
CA SER A 34 -16.08 -5.80 -4.24
C SER A 34 -16.44 -7.29 -4.09
N SER A 35 -17.57 -7.71 -4.63
CA SER A 35 -18.02 -9.10 -4.65
C SER A 35 -18.91 -9.37 -5.86
N ARG A 36 -19.07 -10.66 -6.21
CA ARG A 36 -19.93 -11.04 -7.34
C ARG A 36 -21.40 -10.81 -7.01
N GLU A 37 -21.78 -10.96 -5.75
CA GLU A 37 -23.12 -10.75 -5.22
C GLU A 37 -23.53 -9.27 -5.39
N ILE A 38 -22.65 -8.33 -5.01
CA ILE A 38 -22.93 -6.89 -5.15
C ILE A 38 -22.95 -6.48 -6.63
N ALA A 39 -22.04 -7.01 -7.45
CA ALA A 39 -22.03 -6.71 -8.88
C ALA A 39 -23.31 -7.16 -9.58
N VAL A 40 -23.86 -8.32 -9.20
CA VAL A 40 -25.16 -8.82 -9.70
C VAL A 40 -26.32 -7.97 -9.19
N ALA A 41 -26.32 -7.63 -7.91
CA ALA A 41 -27.36 -6.76 -7.33
C ALA A 41 -27.40 -5.38 -8.00
N CYS A 42 -26.25 -4.82 -8.39
CA CYS A 42 -26.14 -3.52 -9.06
C CYS A 42 -26.10 -3.59 -10.59
N GLN A 43 -26.28 -4.76 -11.22
CA GLN A 43 -26.18 -4.94 -12.68
C GLN A 43 -24.84 -4.41 -13.27
N ALA A 44 -23.76 -4.55 -12.50
CA ALA A 44 -22.43 -4.03 -12.81
C ALA A 44 -21.47 -5.14 -13.27
N GLU A 45 -21.92 -6.38 -13.47
CA GLU A 45 -21.08 -7.54 -13.76
C GLU A 45 -20.24 -7.37 -15.03
N SER A 46 -20.83 -6.75 -16.07
CA SER A 46 -20.12 -6.45 -17.32
C SER A 46 -18.98 -5.45 -17.13
N ARG A 47 -19.11 -4.54 -16.15
CA ARG A 47 -18.09 -3.54 -15.77
C ARG A 47 -17.08 -4.12 -14.78
N CYS A 48 -17.49 -5.12 -14.00
CA CYS A 48 -16.67 -5.81 -13.02
C CYS A 48 -16.07 -7.12 -13.58
N ALA A 49 -15.69 -7.13 -14.86
CA ALA A 49 -15.13 -8.31 -15.54
C ALA A 49 -13.90 -8.94 -14.84
N ASN A 50 -13.24 -8.19 -13.94
CA ASN A 50 -12.10 -8.62 -13.15
C ASN A 50 -12.42 -9.18 -11.75
N LEU A 51 -13.69 -9.40 -11.37
CA LEU A 51 -14.07 -10.11 -10.12
C LEU A 51 -13.47 -11.52 -10.01
N SER A 52 -12.98 -12.08 -11.12
CA SER A 52 -12.35 -13.39 -11.20
C SER A 52 -10.83 -13.35 -11.10
N ARG A 53 -10.20 -12.17 -10.97
CA ARG A 53 -8.77 -12.13 -10.68
C ARG A 53 -8.59 -12.54 -9.22
N PRO A 54 -7.80 -13.59 -8.93
CA PRO A 54 -7.37 -13.80 -7.55
C PRO A 54 -6.75 -12.50 -7.06
N ALA A 55 -7.03 -12.13 -5.81
CA ALA A 55 -6.38 -11.00 -5.16
C ALA A 55 -4.88 -11.11 -5.46
N ALA A 56 -4.36 -10.17 -6.24
CA ALA A 56 -2.96 -10.18 -6.59
C ALA A 56 -2.16 -10.03 -5.30
N THR A 57 -0.97 -10.62 -5.25
CA THR A 57 -0.06 -10.38 -4.12
C THR A 57 0.16 -8.88 -3.96
N PRO A 58 0.06 -8.33 -2.73
CA PRO A 58 0.31 -6.92 -2.49
C PRO A 58 1.68 -6.51 -3.05
N VAL A 59 1.78 -5.27 -3.52
CA VAL A 59 3.08 -4.72 -3.92
C VAL A 59 3.86 -4.35 -2.67
N GLU A 60 5.00 -4.99 -2.48
CA GLU A 60 5.95 -4.68 -1.40
C GLU A 60 6.66 -3.36 -1.70
N LEU A 61 6.50 -2.36 -0.82
CA LEU A 61 7.13 -1.06 -0.90
C LEU A 61 7.93 -0.80 0.36
N SER A 62 9.23 -0.54 0.23
CA SER A 62 10.10 -0.13 1.34
C SER A 62 10.59 1.29 1.11
N LEU A 63 10.24 2.22 2.01
CA LEU A 63 10.69 3.61 1.96
C LEU A 63 11.81 3.84 2.96
N PHE A 64 13.01 4.12 2.45
CA PHE A 64 14.16 4.57 3.24
C PHE A 64 14.22 6.09 3.20
N TYR A 65 14.10 6.73 4.36
CA TYR A 65 13.96 8.19 4.42
C TYR A 65 14.58 8.81 5.68
N GLU A 66 14.61 10.13 5.74
CA GLU A 66 15.13 10.93 6.85
C GLU A 66 14.03 11.88 7.36
N SER A 67 13.86 11.97 8.68
CA SER A 67 12.81 12.77 9.33
C SER A 67 12.84 14.25 8.94
N LEU A 68 14.03 14.83 8.71
CA LEU A 68 14.21 16.23 8.33
C LEU A 68 14.50 16.46 6.84
N CYS A 69 14.60 15.42 6.01
CA CYS A 69 14.83 15.61 4.58
C CYS A 69 13.56 16.17 3.89
N PRO A 70 13.64 17.35 3.22
CA PRO A 70 12.45 17.99 2.64
C PRO A 70 11.73 17.12 1.60
N ALA A 71 12.47 16.49 0.70
CA ALA A 71 11.89 15.64 -0.34
C ALA A 71 11.26 14.35 0.25
N CYS A 72 11.88 13.78 1.28
CA CYS A 72 11.36 12.60 1.98
C CYS A 72 9.99 12.89 2.61
N ARG A 73 9.87 14.00 3.34
CA ARG A 73 8.62 14.41 3.99
C ARG A 73 7.51 14.65 2.98
N MET A 74 7.85 15.30 1.87
CA MET A 74 6.90 15.56 0.78
C MET A 74 6.42 14.26 0.13
N PHE A 75 7.34 13.35 -0.21
CA PHE A 75 6.96 12.06 -0.77
C PHE A 75 6.11 11.24 0.20
N LEU A 76 6.48 11.16 1.48
CA LEU A 76 5.74 10.40 2.48
C LEU A 76 4.29 10.89 2.61
N VAL A 77 4.09 12.21 2.70
CA VAL A 77 2.77 12.81 2.98
C VAL A 77 1.93 12.98 1.72
N GLN A 78 2.51 13.43 0.61
CA GLN A 78 1.75 13.79 -0.58
C GLN A 78 1.59 12.64 -1.56
N GLU A 79 2.57 11.75 -1.65
CA GLU A 79 2.55 10.64 -2.60
C GLU A 79 2.14 9.34 -1.92
N LEU A 80 2.94 8.87 -0.95
CA LEU A 80 2.73 7.55 -0.35
C LEU A 80 1.46 7.47 0.50
N PHE A 81 1.23 8.45 1.37
CA PHE A 81 0.03 8.48 2.20
C PHE A 81 -1.25 8.64 1.37
N THR A 82 -1.21 9.48 0.32
CA THR A 82 -2.33 9.62 -0.62
C THR A 82 -2.62 8.30 -1.36
N ALA A 83 -1.58 7.62 -1.85
CA ALA A 83 -1.74 6.32 -2.49
C ALA A 83 -2.33 5.28 -1.52
N TRP A 84 -1.88 5.26 -0.27
CA TRP A 84 -2.39 4.35 0.77
C TRP A 84 -3.87 4.58 1.08
N LEU A 85 -4.37 5.82 1.02
CA LEU A 85 -5.79 6.14 1.22
C LEU A 85 -6.67 5.81 0.01
N LEU A 86 -6.14 5.92 -1.21
CA LEU A 86 -6.91 5.77 -2.45
C LEU A 86 -6.94 4.33 -2.97
N LEU A 87 -5.90 3.54 -2.69
CA LEU A 87 -5.80 2.16 -3.15
C LEU A 87 -6.57 1.21 -2.22
N PRO A 88 -7.00 0.04 -2.73
CA PRO A 88 -7.53 -1.02 -1.89
C PRO A 88 -6.54 -1.41 -0.78
N THR A 89 -7.05 -1.79 0.39
CA THR A 89 -6.24 -2.09 1.58
C THR A 89 -5.23 -3.22 1.38
N GLU A 90 -5.51 -4.12 0.43
CA GLU A 90 -4.69 -5.28 0.06
C GLU A 90 -3.71 -4.99 -1.09
N ALA A 91 -3.68 -3.76 -1.61
CA ALA A 91 -2.85 -3.44 -2.77
C ALA A 91 -1.36 -3.24 -2.41
N LEU A 92 -1.06 -2.73 -1.21
CA LEU A 92 0.29 -2.36 -0.80
C LEU A 92 0.68 -3.01 0.54
N SER A 93 1.90 -3.52 0.61
CA SER A 93 2.58 -3.86 1.85
C SER A 93 3.73 -2.86 2.05
N ILE A 94 3.60 -1.99 3.06
CA ILE A 94 4.50 -0.84 3.24
C ILE A 94 5.43 -1.08 4.43
N THR A 95 6.73 -0.91 4.20
CA THR A 95 7.77 -0.86 5.25
C THR A 95 8.41 0.53 5.26
N LEU A 96 8.39 1.19 6.40
CA LEU A 96 9.04 2.50 6.60
C LEU A 96 10.36 2.30 7.34
N VAL A 97 11.44 2.92 6.84
CA VAL A 97 12.78 2.82 7.42
C VAL A 97 13.40 4.22 7.58
N PRO A 98 13.21 4.87 8.74
CA PRO A 98 13.74 6.19 9.03
C PRO A 98 15.23 6.10 9.40
N TYR A 99 16.09 6.14 8.37
CA TYR A 99 17.55 6.08 8.47
C TYR A 99 18.22 6.91 7.38
N GLY A 100 17.81 6.70 6.13
CA GLY A 100 18.27 7.47 4.97
C GLY A 100 19.79 7.49 4.80
N ASN A 101 20.37 8.70 4.71
CA ASN A 101 21.81 8.88 4.54
C ASN A 101 22.58 9.03 5.85
N ALA A 102 22.01 8.63 7.00
CA ALA A 102 22.75 8.64 8.25
C ALA A 102 23.99 7.73 8.18
N GLU A 103 25.09 8.20 8.75
CA GLU A 103 26.34 7.47 8.85
C GLU A 103 26.57 6.96 10.27
N VAL A 104 27.15 5.78 10.37
CA VAL A 104 27.50 5.20 11.67
C VAL A 104 28.93 5.58 12.03
N GLY A 105 29.07 6.47 13.01
CA GLY A 105 30.35 6.79 13.63
C GLY A 105 30.74 5.78 14.71
N ALA A 106 32.03 5.47 14.79
CA ALA A 106 32.60 4.88 16.00
C ALA A 106 32.62 5.95 17.11
N GLY A 107 32.32 5.55 18.36
CA GLY A 107 32.23 6.44 19.52
C GLY A 107 33.47 7.30 19.81
N PRO A 108 33.45 8.10 20.89
CA PRO A 108 34.18 9.38 21.03
C PRO A 108 35.71 9.31 21.17
N ASN A 109 36.34 8.20 20.78
CA ASN A 109 37.79 8.09 20.80
C ASN A 109 38.35 7.48 19.50
N ARG A 110 38.29 8.23 18.40
CA ARG A 110 39.27 8.15 17.31
C ARG A 110 39.18 9.35 16.35
N ARG A 111 40.21 10.21 16.40
CA ARG A 111 40.67 10.95 15.22
C ARG A 111 41.18 9.92 14.22
N ARG A 112 40.53 9.78 13.05
CA ARG A 112 41.16 9.46 11.77
C ARG A 112 40.10 9.44 10.67
N GLY A 113 40.35 10.22 9.63
CA GLY A 113 39.43 10.49 8.53
C GLY A 113 39.11 9.28 7.67
N CYS A 114 38.10 9.49 6.82
CA CYS A 114 37.56 8.54 5.86
C CYS A 114 38.65 8.05 4.89
N SER A 115 38.80 6.73 4.77
CA SER A 115 39.59 6.09 3.70
C SER A 115 38.70 5.92 2.46
N PRO A 116 39.19 6.10 1.22
CA PRO A 116 38.37 6.35 0.02
C PRO A 116 37.72 5.08 -0.57
N ARG A 117 37.33 4.11 0.27
CA ARG A 117 36.84 2.80 -0.17
C ARG A 117 35.54 2.36 0.51
N CYS A 118 34.60 3.30 0.70
CA CYS A 118 33.20 2.95 0.97
C CYS A 118 32.50 2.61 -0.36
N ARG A 119 32.38 1.30 -0.68
CA ARG A 119 31.47 0.81 -1.71
C ARG A 119 30.08 0.63 -1.09
N ARG A 120 29.04 1.19 -1.73
CA ARG A 120 27.62 0.98 -1.38
C ARG A 120 27.29 -0.52 -1.41
N PRO A 121 26.61 -1.10 -0.39
CA PRO A 121 26.13 -2.48 -0.50
C PRO A 121 24.91 -2.56 -1.42
N ARG A 122 24.77 -3.69 -2.12
CA ARG A 122 23.59 -4.04 -2.92
C ARG A 122 22.40 -4.36 -2.01
N SER A 123 21.20 -4.15 -2.58
CA SER A 123 19.86 -4.20 -1.96
C SER A 123 19.49 -5.42 -1.12
N ASP A 124 20.17 -6.57 -1.24
CA ASP A 124 19.65 -7.84 -0.71
C ASP A 124 20.17 -8.23 0.69
N ARG A 125 20.98 -7.38 1.32
CA ARG A 125 21.44 -7.64 2.69
C ARG A 125 21.90 -6.37 3.38
N LEU A 126 20.95 -5.57 3.85
CA LEU A 126 21.19 -4.57 4.89
C LEU A 126 21.44 -5.27 6.24
N VAL A 127 22.50 -6.08 6.31
CA VAL A 127 23.13 -6.37 7.60
C VAL A 127 24.14 -5.24 7.77
N LEU A 128 23.75 -4.23 8.54
CA LEU A 128 24.70 -3.29 9.13
C LEU A 128 25.81 -4.14 9.76
N GLN A 129 27.01 -4.12 9.17
CA GLN A 129 28.09 -4.93 9.71
C GLN A 129 28.52 -4.34 11.04
N GLU A 130 28.08 -4.99 12.11
CA GLU A 130 28.38 -4.58 13.47
C GLU A 130 29.87 -4.74 13.78
N ARG A 131 30.67 -3.67 13.61
CA ARG A 131 31.93 -3.55 14.36
C ARG A 131 31.69 -2.83 15.67
N ASN A 132 31.30 -3.62 16.66
CA ASN A 132 31.32 -3.26 18.06
C ASN A 132 32.77 -3.01 18.51
N VAL A 133 33.13 -1.76 18.77
CA VAL A 133 34.43 -1.42 19.40
C VAL A 133 34.25 -0.67 20.73
N SER A 134 33.02 -0.49 21.22
CA SER A 134 32.72 0.08 22.54
C SER A 134 31.29 -0.15 23.04
N GLY A 135 30.50 -1.02 22.40
CA GLY A 135 29.10 -1.31 22.75
C GLY A 135 28.08 -0.20 22.48
N LYS A 136 28.47 0.95 21.90
CA LYS A 136 27.56 2.07 21.62
C LYS A 136 27.69 2.55 20.18
N TRP A 137 26.59 2.50 19.44
CA TRP A 137 26.46 3.07 18.11
C TRP A 137 26.24 4.58 18.21
N HIS A 138 26.96 5.34 17.41
CA HIS A 138 26.73 6.78 17.24
C HIS A 138 26.33 7.05 15.79
N PHE A 139 25.21 7.75 15.61
CA PHE A 139 24.71 8.12 14.30
C PHE A 139 25.04 9.59 14.00
N GLN A 140 25.43 9.87 12.76
CA GLN A 140 25.61 11.21 12.22
C GLN A 140 24.62 11.40 11.07
N CYS A 141 23.80 12.44 11.16
CA CYS A 141 22.74 12.73 10.20
C CYS A 141 23.04 14.04 9.47
N GLN A 142 22.50 14.20 8.25
CA GLN A 142 22.84 15.32 7.37
C GLN A 142 22.23 16.66 7.84
N HIS A 143 21.08 16.61 8.50
CA HIS A 143 20.34 17.76 9.04
C HIS A 143 20.53 17.92 10.55
N GLY A 144 21.62 17.35 11.11
CA GLY A 144 22.03 17.55 12.49
C GLY A 144 21.41 16.56 13.49
N PRO A 145 21.61 16.80 14.80
CA PRO A 145 21.22 15.86 15.84
C PRO A 145 19.71 15.70 16.01
N GLU A 146 18.93 16.72 15.65
CA GLU A 146 17.45 16.65 15.68
C GLU A 146 16.91 15.67 14.63
N GLU A 147 17.56 15.55 13.47
CA GLU A 147 17.20 14.51 12.50
C GLU A 147 17.48 13.12 13.06
N CYS A 148 18.64 12.91 13.68
CA CYS A 148 18.98 11.63 14.30
C CYS A 148 17.99 11.28 15.42
N LEU A 149 17.60 12.27 16.25
CA LEU A 149 16.59 12.08 17.26
C LEU A 149 15.23 11.76 16.64
N GLY A 150 14.82 12.49 15.61
CA GLY A 150 13.59 12.25 14.86
C GLY A 150 13.54 10.84 14.26
N ASN A 151 14.62 10.41 13.61
CA ASN A 151 14.74 9.06 13.05
C ASN A 151 14.56 7.99 14.16
N MET A 152 15.21 8.16 15.32
CA MET A 152 15.06 7.23 16.45
C MET A 152 13.65 7.22 17.05
N ILE A 153 13.00 8.38 17.15
CA ILE A 153 11.61 8.47 17.63
C ILE A 153 10.69 7.71 16.67
N GLU A 154 10.84 7.93 15.37
CA GLU A 154 10.01 7.26 14.36
C GLU A 154 10.21 5.74 14.37
N VAL A 155 11.45 5.23 14.55
CA VAL A 155 11.69 3.79 14.77
C VAL A 155 10.95 3.27 16.01
N THR A 156 10.78 4.09 17.05
CA THR A 156 10.11 3.67 18.29
C THR A 156 8.59 3.63 18.15
N VAL A 157 8.03 4.38 17.18
CA VAL A 157 6.58 4.45 16.92
C VAL A 157 6.11 3.33 16.00
N MET A 158 6.98 2.84 15.11
CA MET A 158 6.71 1.73 14.19
C MET A 158 6.76 0.37 14.90
#